data_AF-A0A4Q2UHP2-F1
#
_entry.id   AF-A0A4Q2UHP2-F1
#
_cell.length_a   1.000
_cell.length_b   1.000
_cell.length_c   1.000
_cell.angle_alpha   90.00
_cell.angle_beta   90.00
_cell.angle_gamma   90.00
#
_symmetry.space_group_name_H-M   'P 1'
#
loop_
_entity.id
_entity.type
_entity.pdbx_description
1 polymer ?
#
loop_
_entity_poly.entity_id
_entity_poly.type
_entity_poly.pdbx_seq_one_letter_code
_entity_poly.pdbx_strand_id
1 'polypeptide(L)'
;MISVRESEQAEGAAASASLPRTNPLSLLQVVSRYREILTSVTQQAAQEDAPTVASFLGLSLTNYYTKRRGELPFTYADVTRLTHRYGTEQERADLQRFFQARDGLYSWLQNSPIPLVRFRRLLGLQHYRDFSRRGQHPDTWRLDDLEKIGKFLAQVGQV
;
A
#
# COMPACT_ATOMS: atom_id res chain seq x y z
N MET A 1 21.66 -9.83 -34.59
CA MET A 1 21.96 -9.96 -33.15
C MET A 1 21.59 -8.64 -32.50
N ILE A 2 20.38 -8.54 -31.93
CA ILE A 2 20.00 -7.38 -31.13
C ILE A 2 20.84 -7.48 -29.86
N SER A 3 21.61 -6.43 -29.56
CA SER A 3 22.50 -6.42 -28.40
C SER A 3 21.64 -6.52 -27.14
N VAL A 4 22.01 -7.36 -26.18
CA VAL A 4 21.28 -7.54 -24.90
C VAL A 4 20.98 -6.19 -24.24
N ARG A 5 21.87 -5.20 -24.41
CA ARG A 5 21.70 -3.82 -23.95
C ARG A 5 20.58 -3.03 -24.64
N GLU A 6 20.33 -3.26 -25.93
CA GLU A 6 19.24 -2.61 -26.67
C GLU A 6 17.87 -3.17 -26.25
N SER A 7 17.81 -4.47 -25.96
CA SER A 7 16.60 -5.08 -25.37
C SER A 7 16.34 -4.56 -23.96
N GLU A 8 17.36 -4.40 -23.12
CA GLU A 8 17.22 -3.83 -21.78
C GLU A 8 16.81 -2.34 -21.80
N GLN A 9 17.33 -1.55 -22.75
CA GLN A 9 16.92 -0.15 -22.93
C GLN A 9 15.49 -0.01 -23.44
N ALA A 10 15.07 -0.83 -24.42
CA ALA A 10 13.70 -0.82 -24.92
C ALA A 10 12.69 -1.30 -23.86
N GLU A 11 13.06 -2.30 -23.05
CA GLU A 11 12.25 -2.77 -21.92
C GLU A 11 12.19 -1.72 -20.79
N GLY A 12 13.27 -1.01 -20.51
CA GLY A 12 13.29 0.11 -19.57
C GLY A 12 12.37 1.26 -20.00
N ALA A 13 12.39 1.61 -21.29
CA ALA A 13 11.48 2.62 -21.85
C ALA A 13 10.01 2.19 -21.81
N ALA A 14 9.71 0.91 -22.10
CA ALA A 14 8.36 0.36 -21.99
C ALA A 14 7.89 0.27 -20.53
N ALA A 15 8.79 -0.04 -19.59
CA ALA A 15 8.49 -0.03 -18.17
C ALA A 15 8.17 1.38 -17.68
N SER A 16 9.00 2.38 -18.01
CA SER A 16 8.77 3.79 -17.70
C SER A 16 7.48 4.33 -18.34
N ALA A 17 7.21 3.98 -19.60
CA ALA A 17 5.99 4.38 -20.31
C ALA A 17 4.73 3.68 -19.78
N SER A 18 4.90 2.48 -19.20
CA SER A 18 3.79 1.77 -18.57
C SER A 18 3.51 2.25 -17.15
N LEU A 19 4.46 2.90 -16.45
CA LEU A 19 4.27 3.36 -15.07
C LEU A 19 2.93 4.07 -14.88
N PRO A 20 2.21 3.79 -13.78
CA PRO A 20 0.92 4.41 -13.58
C PRO A 20 1.13 5.93 -13.48
N ARG A 21 0.23 6.71 -14.08
CA ARG A 21 0.27 8.19 -14.02
C ARG A 21 0.10 8.74 -12.59
N THR A 22 -0.12 7.85 -11.60
CA THR A 22 0.04 8.16 -10.19
C THR A 22 1.48 8.61 -9.95
N ASN A 23 1.64 9.92 -9.81
CA ASN A 23 2.91 10.54 -9.48
C ASN A 23 3.55 9.77 -8.30
N PRO A 24 4.81 9.33 -8.37
CA PRO A 24 5.44 8.61 -7.26
C PRO A 24 5.38 9.36 -5.93
N LEU A 25 5.47 10.70 -5.99
CA LEU A 25 5.29 11.58 -4.84
C LEU A 25 3.86 11.48 -4.27
N SER A 26 2.85 11.28 -5.12
CA SER A 26 1.47 11.10 -4.67
C SER A 26 1.25 9.76 -3.98
N LEU A 27 1.90 8.66 -4.40
CA LEU A 27 1.84 7.38 -3.68
C LEU A 27 2.46 7.49 -2.28
N LEU A 28 3.63 8.12 -2.16
CA LEU A 28 4.26 8.33 -0.86
C LEU A 28 3.43 9.24 0.05
N GLN A 29 2.84 10.30 -0.50
CA GLN A 29 1.94 11.20 0.22
C GLN A 29 0.72 10.47 0.76
N VAL A 30 0.02 9.67 -0.06
CA VAL A 30 -1.17 8.94 0.42
C VAL A 30 -0.82 7.84 1.43
N VAL A 31 0.35 7.20 1.31
CA VAL A 31 0.86 6.24 2.30
C VAL A 31 1.17 6.94 3.63
N SER A 32 1.84 8.08 3.60
CA SER A 32 2.10 8.89 4.80
C SER A 32 0.79 9.30 5.46
N ARG A 33 -0.16 9.78 4.66
CA ARG A 33 -1.47 10.20 5.15
C ARG A 33 -2.26 9.05 5.76
N TYR A 34 -2.19 7.85 5.19
CA TYR A 34 -2.76 6.65 5.81
C TYR A 34 -2.15 6.36 7.19
N ARG A 35 -0.82 6.50 7.37
CA ARG A 35 -0.18 6.28 8.68
C ARG A 35 -0.68 7.27 9.73
N GLU A 36 -0.87 8.54 9.33
CA GLU A 36 -1.45 9.57 10.19
C GLU A 36 -2.88 9.21 10.60
N ILE A 37 -3.72 8.81 9.64
CA ILE A 37 -5.11 8.37 9.89
C ILE A 37 -5.12 7.18 10.85
N LEU A 38 -4.34 6.14 10.58
CA LEU A 38 -4.23 4.96 11.44
C LEU A 38 -3.86 5.36 12.88
N THR A 39 -2.89 6.25 13.03
CA THR A 39 -2.45 6.74 14.35
C THR A 39 -3.57 7.51 15.05
N SER A 40 -4.20 8.45 14.34
CA SER A 40 -5.32 9.27 14.84
C SER A 40 -6.48 8.39 15.33
N VAL A 41 -7.00 7.51 14.46
CA VAL A 41 -8.20 6.72 14.79
C VAL A 41 -7.94 5.65 15.85
N THR A 42 -6.71 5.13 15.95
CA THR A 42 -6.35 4.18 17.02
C THR A 42 -6.13 4.87 18.37
N GLN A 43 -5.62 6.11 18.38
CA GLN A 43 -5.56 6.93 19.59
C GLN A 43 -6.96 7.29 20.11
N GLN A 44 -7.89 7.65 19.21
CA GLN A 44 -9.29 7.90 19.58
C GLN A 44 -9.96 6.63 20.10
N ALA A 45 -9.80 5.50 19.40
CA ALA A 45 -10.32 4.21 19.84
C ALA A 45 -9.76 3.77 21.21
N ALA A 46 -8.53 4.17 21.55
CA ALA A 46 -7.91 3.86 22.85
C ALA A 46 -8.53 4.63 24.02
N GLN A 47 -9.30 5.69 23.77
CA GLN A 47 -10.06 6.43 24.79
C GLN A 47 -11.37 5.72 25.17
N GLU A 48 -11.86 4.83 24.31
CA GLU A 48 -13.02 4.00 24.59
C GLU A 48 -12.63 2.70 25.31
N ASP A 49 -13.61 2.11 25.98
CA ASP A 49 -13.48 0.82 26.62
C ASP A 49 -13.15 -0.28 25.59
N ALA A 50 -12.14 -1.10 25.91
CA ALA A 50 -11.57 -2.07 24.97
C ALA A 50 -12.59 -3.13 24.47
N PRO A 51 -13.42 -3.74 25.33
CA PRO A 51 -14.56 -4.55 24.91
C PRO A 51 -15.47 -3.90 23.87
N THR A 52 -15.80 -2.61 24.05
CA THR A 52 -16.68 -1.87 23.12
C THR A 52 -16.07 -1.77 21.73
N VAL A 53 -14.79 -1.41 21.64
CA VAL A 53 -14.08 -1.31 20.36
C VAL A 53 -13.87 -2.69 19.73
N ALA A 54 -13.48 -3.69 20.53
CA ALA A 54 -13.30 -5.06 20.04
C ALA A 54 -14.59 -5.61 19.43
N SER A 55 -15.73 -5.44 20.11
CA SER A 55 -17.05 -5.83 19.62
C SER A 55 -17.41 -5.10 18.33
N PHE A 56 -17.18 -3.79 18.26
CA PHE A 56 -17.44 -2.99 17.05
C PHE A 56 -16.61 -3.46 15.84
N LEU A 57 -15.35 -3.84 16.06
CA LEU A 57 -14.48 -4.38 15.02
C LEU A 57 -14.79 -5.85 14.69
N GLY A 58 -15.60 -6.55 15.49
CA GLY A 58 -15.83 -7.99 15.35
C GLY A 58 -14.58 -8.81 15.69
N LEU A 59 -13.75 -8.31 16.60
CA LEU A 59 -12.52 -8.95 17.06
C LEU A 59 -12.75 -9.58 18.43
N SER A 60 -12.04 -10.69 18.71
CA SER A 60 -11.87 -11.13 20.10
C SER A 60 -11.10 -10.07 20.89
N LEU A 61 -11.35 -9.99 22.20
CA LEU A 61 -10.62 -9.09 23.08
C LEU A 61 -9.10 -9.31 23.03
N THR A 62 -8.67 -10.57 22.95
CA THR A 62 -7.26 -10.93 22.75
C THR A 62 -6.69 -10.33 21.48
N ASN A 63 -7.37 -10.51 20.33
CA ASN A 63 -6.91 -9.96 19.06
C ASN A 63 -6.86 -8.42 19.08
N TYR A 64 -7.84 -7.78 19.71
CA TYR A 64 -7.84 -6.33 19.86
C TYR A 64 -6.66 -5.85 20.71
N TYR A 65 -6.37 -6.49 21.85
CA TYR A 65 -5.21 -6.13 22.67
C TYR A 65 -3.88 -6.37 21.96
N THR A 66 -3.74 -7.47 21.22
CA THR A 66 -2.55 -7.72 20.39
C THR A 66 -2.35 -6.61 19.36
N LYS A 67 -3.43 -6.16 18.70
CA LYS A 67 -3.36 -5.04 17.76
C LYS A 67 -3.04 -3.71 18.44
N ARG A 68 -3.67 -3.43 19.58
CA ARG A 68 -3.46 -2.21 20.37
C ARG A 68 -2.02 -2.07 20.86
N ARG A 69 -1.35 -3.18 21.18
CA ARG A 69 0.07 -3.22 21.56
C ARG A 69 1.04 -3.11 20.37
N GLY A 70 0.54 -3.13 19.14
CA GLY A 70 1.36 -3.08 17.93
C GLY A 70 2.00 -4.42 17.55
N GLU A 71 1.65 -5.52 18.23
CA GLU A 71 2.16 -6.86 17.92
C GLU A 71 1.53 -7.45 16.65
N LEU A 72 0.32 -7.00 16.32
CA LEU A 72 -0.39 -7.34 15.08
C LEU A 72 -0.90 -6.05 14.42
N PRO A 73 -0.74 -5.86 13.10
CA PRO A 73 -1.29 -4.68 12.46
C PRO A 73 -2.83 -4.70 12.44
N PHE A 74 -3.43 -3.52 12.50
CA PHE A 74 -4.82 -3.34 12.06
C PHE A 74 -4.92 -3.62 10.56
N THR A 75 -5.96 -4.34 10.15
CA THR A 75 -6.23 -4.60 8.74
C THR A 75 -6.82 -3.35 8.08
N TYR A 76 -6.81 -3.27 6.75
CA TYR A 76 -7.51 -2.19 6.05
C TYR A 76 -8.99 -2.11 6.40
N ALA A 77 -9.66 -3.25 6.60
CA ALA A 77 -11.06 -3.29 7.02
C ALA A 77 -11.24 -2.72 8.44
N ASP A 78 -10.33 -3.04 9.38
CA ASP A 78 -10.35 -2.47 10.73
C ASP A 78 -10.20 -0.94 10.65
N VAL A 79 -9.24 -0.45 9.88
CA VAL A 79 -8.97 0.98 9.73
C VAL A 79 -10.13 1.71 9.06
N THR A 80 -10.80 1.12 8.06
CA THR A 80 -12.02 1.67 7.47
C THR A 80 -13.13 1.83 8.52
N ARG A 81 -13.37 0.80 9.36
CA ARG A 81 -14.38 0.86 10.42
C ARG A 81 -14.03 1.92 11.47
N LEU A 82 -12.77 1.96 11.92
CA LEU A 82 -12.30 2.95 12.89
C LEU A 82 -12.40 4.37 12.32
N THR A 83 -12.03 4.58 11.06
CA THR A 83 -12.13 5.89 10.41
C THR A 83 -13.59 6.32 10.22
N HIS A 84 -14.50 5.38 9.95
CA HIS A 84 -15.92 5.69 9.91
C HIS A 84 -16.51 6.07 11.27
N ARG A 85 -15.96 5.55 12.37
CA ARG A 85 -16.45 5.84 13.73
C ARG A 85 -15.80 7.07 14.34
N TYR A 86 -14.49 7.21 14.19
CA TYR A 86 -13.66 8.20 14.90
C TYR A 86 -13.05 9.25 13.98
N GLY A 87 -13.00 8.98 12.67
CA GLY A 87 -12.37 9.87 11.70
C GLY A 87 -13.29 11.00 11.23
N THR A 88 -12.66 12.13 10.96
CA THR A 88 -13.23 13.29 10.28
C THR A 88 -13.60 12.97 8.82
N GLU A 89 -14.41 13.83 8.20
CA GLU A 89 -14.76 13.72 6.78
C GLU A 89 -13.50 13.78 5.88
N GLN A 90 -12.54 14.63 6.25
CA GLN A 90 -11.27 14.74 5.55
C GLN A 90 -10.45 13.45 5.64
N GLU A 91 -10.35 12.83 6.82
CA GLU A 91 -9.63 11.55 6.98
C GLU A 91 -10.29 10.42 6.20
N ARG A 92 -11.63 10.40 6.09
CA ARG A 92 -12.35 9.44 5.23
C ARG A 92 -12.03 9.65 3.76
N ALA A 93 -12.02 10.90 3.30
CA ALA A 93 -11.66 11.23 1.91
C ALA A 93 -10.21 10.85 1.61
N ASP A 94 -9.29 11.12 2.54
CA ASP A 94 -7.88 10.77 2.40
C ASP A 94 -7.65 9.24 2.41
N LEU A 95 -8.38 8.50 3.25
CA LEU A 95 -8.38 7.04 3.25
C LEU A 95 -8.90 6.48 1.92
N GLN A 96 -9.95 7.08 1.34
CA GLN A 96 -10.47 6.67 0.04
C GLN A 96 -9.44 6.90 -1.08
N ARG A 97 -8.72 8.04 -1.06
CA ARG A 97 -7.63 8.30 -2.02
C ARG A 97 -6.51 7.28 -1.87
N PHE A 98 -6.18 6.87 -0.64
CA PHE A 98 -5.21 5.80 -0.41
C PHE A 98 -5.64 4.49 -1.07
N PHE A 99 -6.89 4.05 -0.88
CA PHE A 99 -7.39 2.83 -1.52
C PHE A 99 -7.39 2.91 -3.04
N GLN A 100 -7.80 4.05 -3.61
CA GLN A 100 -7.75 4.28 -5.05
C GLN A 100 -6.31 4.16 -5.60
N ALA A 101 -5.32 4.74 -4.91
CA ALA A 101 -3.93 4.65 -5.32
C ALA A 101 -3.40 3.20 -5.23
N ARG A 102 -3.69 2.50 -4.13
CA ARG A 102 -3.32 1.09 -3.92
C ARG A 102 -3.93 0.18 -4.98
N ASP A 103 -5.23 0.31 -5.23
CA ASP A 103 -5.96 -0.55 -6.16
C ASP A 103 -5.62 -0.23 -7.62
N GLY A 104 -5.35 1.04 -7.93
CA GLY A 104 -4.81 1.47 -9.20
C GLY A 104 -3.44 0.86 -9.47
N LEU A 105 -2.55 0.88 -8.47
CA LEU A 105 -1.23 0.25 -8.55
C LEU A 105 -1.34 -1.28 -8.73
N TYR A 106 -2.22 -1.93 -7.99
CA TYR A 106 -2.50 -3.37 -8.15
C TYR A 106 -3.01 -3.69 -9.55
N SER A 107 -4.04 -2.98 -10.01
CA SER A 107 -4.64 -3.19 -11.33
C SER A 107 -3.63 -2.98 -12.44
N TRP A 108 -2.79 -1.95 -12.32
CA TRP A 108 -1.73 -1.71 -13.27
C TRP A 108 -0.69 -2.85 -13.30
N LEU A 109 -0.24 -3.35 -12.14
CA LEU A 109 0.69 -4.47 -12.08
C LEU A 109 0.11 -5.75 -12.71
N GLN A 110 -1.20 -5.99 -12.55
CA GLN A 110 -1.89 -7.14 -13.15
C GLN A 110 -2.02 -7.02 -14.68
N ASN A 111 -2.21 -5.81 -15.18
CA ASN A 111 -2.38 -5.55 -16.62
C ASN A 111 -1.08 -5.15 -17.32
N SER A 112 0.05 -5.15 -16.61
CA SER A 112 1.33 -4.77 -17.19
C SER A 112 1.74 -5.77 -18.28
N PRO A 113 2.17 -5.30 -19.46
CA PRO A 113 2.70 -6.18 -20.50
C PRO A 113 4.03 -6.82 -20.08
N ILE A 114 4.64 -6.35 -18.98
CA ILE A 114 5.87 -6.86 -18.41
C ILE A 114 5.55 -7.81 -17.25
N PRO A 115 5.98 -9.08 -17.29
CA PRO A 115 5.76 -10.02 -16.19
C PRO A 115 6.30 -9.48 -14.85
N LEU A 116 5.55 -9.66 -13.76
CA LEU A 116 5.91 -9.22 -12.39
C LEU A 116 7.35 -9.58 -11.94
N VAL A 117 7.90 -10.71 -12.40
CA VAL A 117 9.30 -11.12 -12.13
C VAL A 117 10.29 -10.19 -12.83
N ARG A 118 10.03 -9.86 -14.10
CA ARG A 118 10.85 -8.91 -14.88
C ARG A 118 10.65 -7.50 -14.40
N PHE A 119 9.42 -7.14 -14.05
CA PHE A 119 9.09 -5.87 -13.43
C PHE A 119 9.92 -5.66 -12.16
N ARG A 120 9.99 -6.64 -11.25
CA ARG A 120 10.87 -6.58 -10.07
C ARG A 120 12.34 -6.38 -10.40
N ARG A 121 12.83 -6.96 -11.49
CA ARG A 121 14.23 -6.85 -11.90
C ARG A 121 14.53 -5.46 -12.46
N LEU A 122 13.66 -4.96 -13.35
CA LEU A 122 13.70 -3.61 -13.91
C LEU A 122 13.54 -2.56 -12.82
N LEU A 123 12.72 -2.86 -11.80
CA LEU A 123 12.52 -1.98 -10.65
C LEU A 123 13.56 -2.13 -9.53
N GLY A 124 14.64 -2.92 -9.70
CA GLY A 124 15.59 -3.14 -8.60
C GLY A 124 14.97 -3.76 -7.32
N LEU A 125 13.73 -4.23 -7.39
CA LEU A 125 12.95 -4.85 -6.32
C LEU A 125 13.31 -6.34 -6.17
N GLN A 126 14.55 -6.73 -6.47
CA GLN A 126 15.01 -8.12 -6.38
C GLN A 126 14.95 -8.64 -4.93
N HIS A 127 15.07 -7.73 -3.95
CA HIS A 127 14.87 -8.00 -2.53
C HIS A 127 13.40 -8.26 -2.14
N TYR A 128 12.45 -7.94 -3.03
CA TYR A 128 11.01 -8.09 -2.81
C TYR A 128 10.48 -9.40 -3.39
N ARG A 129 10.88 -10.52 -2.77
CA ARG A 129 10.25 -11.84 -2.99
C ARG A 129 8.77 -11.86 -2.59
N ASP A 130 8.37 -10.98 -1.68
CA ASP A 130 7.05 -10.97 -1.06
C ASP A 130 5.93 -10.48 -1.99
N PHE A 131 6.22 -9.56 -2.93
CA PHE A 131 5.20 -9.05 -3.86
C PHE A 131 4.57 -10.17 -4.70
N SER A 132 5.38 -11.16 -5.11
CA SER A 132 4.87 -12.33 -5.84
C SER A 132 4.12 -13.33 -4.96
N ARG A 133 4.40 -13.37 -3.65
CA ARG A 133 3.79 -14.36 -2.75
C ARG A 133 2.42 -13.92 -2.24
N ARG A 134 2.16 -12.60 -2.18
CA ARG A 134 0.89 -12.02 -1.71
C ARG A 134 -0.09 -11.72 -2.84
N GLY A 135 0.22 -12.17 -4.05
CA GLY A 135 -0.40 -11.78 -5.31
C GLY A 135 -1.80 -12.33 -5.58
N GLN A 136 -2.77 -12.15 -4.67
CA GLN A 136 -4.17 -12.46 -4.97
C GLN A 136 -5.16 -11.32 -4.66
N HIS A 137 -4.82 -10.35 -3.80
CA HIS A 137 -5.69 -9.18 -3.56
C HIS A 137 -4.91 -7.98 -2.97
N PRO A 138 -5.19 -6.72 -3.35
CA PRO A 138 -4.52 -5.53 -2.81
C PRO A 138 -4.67 -5.37 -1.29
N ASP A 139 -5.70 -5.95 -0.68
CA ASP A 139 -5.89 -5.91 0.78
C ASP A 139 -4.81 -6.64 1.58
N THR A 140 -4.02 -7.49 0.93
CA THR A 140 -2.94 -8.26 1.58
C THR A 140 -1.59 -7.54 1.58
N TRP A 141 -1.52 -6.37 0.93
CA TRP A 141 -0.29 -5.60 0.80
C TRP A 141 -0.01 -4.81 2.09
N ARG A 142 1.22 -4.87 2.61
CA ARG A 142 1.60 -4.07 3.77
C ARG A 142 1.91 -2.64 3.35
N LEU A 143 1.71 -1.68 4.26
CA LEU A 143 2.10 -0.30 4.02
C LEU A 143 3.57 -0.13 3.64
N ASP A 144 4.46 -0.87 4.32
CA ASP A 144 5.90 -0.80 4.04
C ASP A 144 6.23 -1.24 2.61
N ASP A 145 5.41 -2.12 2.02
CA ASP A 145 5.57 -2.57 0.64
C ASP A 145 5.18 -1.45 -0.34
N LEU A 146 4.05 -0.78 -0.07
CA LEU A 146 3.57 0.38 -0.83
C LEU A 146 4.55 1.55 -0.76
N GLU A 147 5.10 1.83 0.42
CA GLU A 147 6.09 2.89 0.62
C GLU A 147 7.37 2.64 -0.19
N LYS A 148 7.85 1.38 -0.20
CA LYS A 148 9.03 1.02 -0.98
C LYS A 148 8.79 1.07 -2.48
N ILE A 149 7.60 0.68 -2.95
CA ILE A 149 7.21 0.92 -4.34
C ILE A 149 7.22 2.43 -4.63
N GLY A 150 6.62 3.26 -3.78
CA GLY A 150 6.61 4.71 -3.96
C GLY A 150 8.01 5.32 -4.04
N LYS A 151 8.92 4.92 -3.15
CA LYS A 151 10.34 5.35 -3.16
C LYS A 151 11.03 4.95 -4.44
N PHE A 152 10.83 3.72 -4.87
CA PHE A 152 11.39 3.22 -6.12
C PHE A 152 10.88 4.00 -7.33
N LEU A 153 9.56 4.21 -7.43
CA LEU A 153 8.95 4.96 -8.51
C LEU A 153 9.46 6.40 -8.56
N ALA A 154 9.71 7.01 -7.39
CA ALA A 154 10.23 8.37 -7.29
C ALA A 154 11.68 8.47 -7.77
N GLN A 155 12.49 7.44 -7.49
CA GLN A 155 13.87 7.36 -7.95
C GLN A 155 13.96 7.21 -9.48
N VAL A 156 13.05 6.46 -10.10
CA VAL A 156 13.07 6.23 -11.56
C VAL A 156 12.38 7.32 -12.35
N GLY A 157 11.34 7.96 -11.81
CA GLY A 157 10.71 9.13 -12.44
C GLY A 157 11.55 10.41 -12.43
N GLN A 158 12.74 10.39 -11.82
CA GLN A 158 13.73 11.47 -11.83
C GLN A 158 14.78 11.32 -12.96
N VAL A 159 14.68 10.27 -13.79
CA VAL A 159 15.58 10.00 -14.92
C VAL A 159 14.96 10.44 -16.24
#